data_AF-A0AAE4D5S8-F1
#
_entry.id   AF-A0AAE4D5S8-F1
#
_cell.length_a   1.000
_cell.length_b   1.000
_cell.length_c   1.000
_cell.angle_alpha   90.00
_cell.angle_beta   90.00
_cell.angle_gamma   90.00
#
_symmetry.space_group_name_H-M   'P 1'
#
loop_
_entity.id
_entity.type
_entity.pdbx_description
1 polymer ?
#
loop_
_entity_poly.entity_id
_entity_poly.type
_entity_poly.pdbx_seq_one_letter_code
_entity_poly.pdbx_strand_id
1 'polypeptide(L)'
;MTDTTPSLGLPLIQPAQAQKHVTHNEALARLDTLTQPVAQSRTLTAPPTDAQDGDTRIVATGATGDWAGQDGAIAVMQGGAWQFLAPAEGWLCWIADEAAQAVFDGSTWSAVQMPAPENLPRLGIATGADLQNPLSVAGPGTLLTHAGDDHRLTLNKAAPHYTASLVLQTGFSGRAEIGLTGDEDLHLRVSPDGTAFQTGIVIEKDSGRASFPAGGGAPRVAQLRNSDTATDLNTAILTDIPVAGVADILDSDRFAVSGDGIACLVAGRVRVTGSLHVTAAAPDANLNLRIAVNGTALPGGAASGHISGQNGHGEASLHLSRLVEVAAGDVVTLQTLREAATGPITMTDGNSLLLLEQW
;
A
#
# COMPACT_ATOMS: atom_id res chain seq x y z
N MET A 1 3.12 42.64 -64.36
CA MET A 1 3.87 41.46 -63.90
C MET A 1 4.33 41.80 -62.49
N THR A 2 4.07 40.95 -61.53
CA THR A 2 4.56 41.12 -60.15
C THR A 2 6.06 40.82 -60.11
N ASP A 3 6.81 41.60 -59.34
CA ASP A 3 8.27 41.45 -59.21
C ASP A 3 8.67 40.54 -58.03
N THR A 4 7.69 39.88 -57.41
CA THR A 4 7.85 39.01 -56.25
C THR A 4 7.01 37.75 -56.35
N THR A 5 7.41 36.69 -55.65
CA THR A 5 6.60 35.46 -55.53
C THR A 5 5.35 35.68 -54.67
N PRO A 6 4.27 34.88 -54.85
CA PRO A 6 2.99 35.11 -54.19
C PRO A 6 2.97 34.88 -52.67
N SER A 7 3.70 33.89 -52.15
CA SER A 7 3.57 33.46 -50.75
C SER A 7 4.58 34.16 -49.82
N LEU A 8 5.86 34.18 -50.16
CA LEU A 8 6.95 34.70 -49.32
C LEU A 8 7.50 36.04 -49.84
N GLY A 9 7.03 36.53 -50.98
CA GLY A 9 7.48 37.82 -51.53
C GLY A 9 8.94 37.81 -52.02
N LEU A 10 9.45 36.67 -52.50
CA LEU A 10 10.83 36.54 -52.99
C LEU A 10 11.01 37.35 -54.28
N PRO A 11 12.04 38.22 -54.39
CA PRO A 11 12.25 39.03 -55.59
C PRO A 11 12.56 38.18 -56.83
N LEU A 12 11.86 38.45 -57.93
CA LEU A 12 12.06 37.79 -59.22
C LEU A 12 13.05 38.54 -60.10
N ILE A 13 13.84 37.82 -60.91
CA ILE A 13 14.72 38.43 -61.91
C ILE A 13 13.89 38.93 -63.09
N GLN A 14 14.09 40.19 -63.49
CA GLN A 14 13.41 40.78 -64.63
C GLN A 14 13.76 40.10 -65.97
N PRO A 15 12.85 40.11 -66.97
CA PRO A 15 13.13 39.59 -68.30
C PRO A 15 14.34 40.26 -68.99
N ALA A 16 14.78 39.68 -70.13
CA ALA A 16 15.90 40.16 -70.95
C ALA A 16 17.32 40.07 -70.33
N GLN A 17 17.49 39.36 -69.21
CA GLN A 17 18.79 39.02 -68.60
C GLN A 17 19.38 37.70 -69.16
N ALA A 18 19.56 37.59 -70.49
CA ALA A 18 20.08 36.38 -71.16
C ALA A 18 19.37 35.07 -70.75
N GLN A 19 18.03 35.12 -70.61
CA GLN A 19 17.16 33.99 -70.24
C GLN A 19 17.42 33.34 -68.85
N LYS A 20 18.35 33.84 -68.03
CA LYS A 20 18.60 33.33 -66.66
C LYS A 20 17.39 33.44 -65.74
N HIS A 21 16.52 34.43 -65.99
CA HIS A 21 15.28 34.64 -65.26
C HIS A 21 14.33 33.44 -65.33
N VAL A 22 14.38 32.63 -66.40
CA VAL A 22 13.46 31.49 -66.56
C VAL A 22 13.71 30.43 -65.49
N THR A 23 14.91 29.84 -65.47
CA THR A 23 15.23 28.73 -64.55
C THR A 23 15.34 29.19 -63.10
N HIS A 24 15.82 30.42 -62.86
CA HIS A 24 15.95 30.93 -61.50
C HIS A 24 14.60 31.30 -60.88
N ASN A 25 13.73 31.98 -61.62
CA ASN A 25 12.40 32.33 -61.11
C ASN A 25 11.55 31.07 -60.91
N GLU A 26 11.72 30.02 -61.74
CA GLU A 26 11.09 28.72 -61.51
C GLU A 26 11.57 28.10 -60.18
N ALA A 27 12.88 28.12 -59.90
CA ALA A 27 13.42 27.63 -58.63
C ALA A 27 12.89 28.44 -57.43
N LEU A 28 12.79 29.76 -57.56
CA LEU A 28 12.20 30.62 -56.52
C LEU A 28 10.72 30.33 -56.31
N ALA A 29 9.95 30.12 -57.37
CA ALA A 29 8.53 29.75 -57.27
C ALA A 29 8.34 28.40 -56.55
N ARG A 30 9.22 27.42 -56.78
CA ARG A 30 9.20 26.15 -56.03
C ARG A 30 9.55 26.36 -54.56
N LEU A 31 10.57 27.17 -54.26
CA LEU A 31 10.96 27.48 -52.87
C LEU A 31 9.87 28.26 -52.13
N ASP A 32 9.17 29.15 -52.82
CA ASP A 32 8.05 29.92 -52.28
C ASP A 32 6.96 29.01 -51.70
N THR A 33 6.60 27.96 -52.44
CA THR A 33 5.64 26.95 -52.00
C THR A 33 6.21 26.02 -50.92
N LEU A 34 7.46 25.57 -51.05
CA LEU A 34 8.01 24.50 -50.19
C LEU A 34 8.60 24.96 -48.86
N THR A 35 8.87 26.25 -48.66
CA THR A 35 9.49 26.73 -47.40
C THR A 35 8.48 26.80 -46.26
N GLN A 36 7.23 27.17 -46.56
CA GLN A 36 6.11 27.23 -45.61
C GLN A 36 4.84 26.70 -46.30
N PRO A 37 4.81 25.41 -46.69
CA PRO A 37 3.73 24.87 -47.49
C PRO A 37 2.41 24.85 -46.70
N VAL A 38 1.45 25.64 -47.17
CA VAL A 38 0.09 25.70 -46.65
C VAL A 38 -0.86 25.22 -47.75
N ALA A 39 -1.36 24.00 -47.65
CA ALA A 39 -2.39 23.48 -48.53
C ALA A 39 -3.78 23.82 -47.96
N GLN A 40 -4.68 24.31 -48.80
CA GLN A 40 -6.06 24.61 -48.41
C GLN A 40 -6.84 23.33 -48.07
N SER A 41 -6.58 22.25 -48.80
CA SER A 41 -7.17 20.93 -48.58
C SER A 41 -6.27 19.84 -49.16
N ARG A 42 -6.48 18.60 -48.70
CA ARG A 42 -5.86 17.38 -49.25
C ARG A 42 -6.87 16.30 -49.69
N THR A 43 -8.16 16.64 -49.74
CA THR A 43 -9.24 15.66 -49.95
C THR A 43 -9.87 15.72 -51.34
N LEU A 44 -9.50 16.70 -52.15
CA LEU A 44 -10.06 16.91 -53.48
C LEU A 44 -9.33 16.08 -54.53
N THR A 45 -10.09 15.44 -55.42
CA THR A 45 -9.59 14.67 -56.57
C THR A 45 -9.70 15.42 -57.90
N ALA A 46 -10.28 16.61 -57.91
CA ALA A 46 -10.42 17.45 -59.10
C ALA A 46 -10.08 18.90 -58.78
N PRO A 47 -9.48 19.66 -59.72
CA PRO A 47 -9.18 21.07 -59.53
C PRO A 47 -10.46 21.90 -59.32
N PRO A 48 -10.50 22.80 -58.32
CA PRO A 48 -11.59 23.78 -58.20
C PRO A 48 -11.62 24.72 -59.39
N THR A 49 -12.83 25.07 -59.84
CA THR A 49 -13.04 25.97 -60.98
C THR A 49 -12.76 27.45 -60.67
N ASP A 50 -12.69 27.80 -59.38
CA ASP A 50 -12.50 29.15 -58.85
C ASP A 50 -11.11 29.38 -58.22
N ALA A 51 -10.15 28.47 -58.46
CA ALA A 51 -8.81 28.54 -57.89
C ALA A 51 -8.08 29.83 -58.30
N GLN A 52 -7.47 30.50 -57.32
CA GLN A 52 -6.71 31.73 -57.51
C GLN A 52 -5.21 31.45 -57.56
N ASP A 53 -4.43 32.39 -58.10
CA ASP A 53 -2.97 32.30 -58.11
C ASP A 53 -2.43 32.20 -56.67
N GLY A 54 -1.54 31.23 -56.44
CA GLY A 54 -1.00 30.88 -55.11
C GLY A 54 -1.81 29.85 -54.34
N ASP A 55 -3.04 29.51 -54.77
CA ASP A 55 -3.81 28.43 -54.14
C ASP A 55 -3.03 27.13 -54.19
N THR A 56 -2.75 26.57 -53.02
CA THR A 56 -2.00 25.33 -52.87
C THR A 56 -2.92 24.25 -52.29
N ARG A 57 -2.86 23.03 -52.82
CA ARG A 57 -3.62 21.86 -52.38
C ARG A 57 -2.75 20.62 -52.46
N ILE A 58 -3.11 19.58 -51.73
CA ILE A 58 -2.56 18.24 -51.95
C ILE A 58 -3.59 17.47 -52.77
N VAL A 59 -3.15 16.90 -53.88
CA VAL A 59 -4.02 16.13 -54.77
C VAL A 59 -4.40 14.81 -54.08
N ALA A 60 -5.68 14.58 -53.85
CA ALA A 60 -6.14 13.31 -53.29
C ALA A 60 -6.05 12.18 -54.32
N THR A 61 -5.93 10.94 -53.83
CA THR A 61 -5.86 9.74 -54.68
C THR A 61 -7.08 9.61 -55.58
N GLY A 62 -6.86 9.29 -56.86
CA GLY A 62 -7.89 9.19 -57.88
C GLY A 62 -8.07 10.50 -58.64
N ALA A 63 -6.98 11.25 -58.84
CA ALA A 63 -6.98 12.57 -59.44
C ALA A 63 -7.55 12.57 -60.88
N THR A 64 -8.30 13.63 -61.21
CA THR A 64 -9.00 13.80 -62.48
C THR A 64 -8.80 15.21 -63.05
N GLY A 65 -9.20 15.43 -64.30
CA GLY A 65 -9.02 16.71 -64.99
C GLY A 65 -7.55 17.09 -65.10
N ASP A 66 -7.22 18.36 -64.83
CA ASP A 66 -5.84 18.86 -64.87
C ASP A 66 -4.93 18.22 -63.81
N TRP A 67 -5.50 17.53 -62.82
CA TRP A 67 -4.75 16.83 -61.77
C TRP A 67 -4.47 15.36 -62.10
N ALA A 68 -4.96 14.84 -63.24
CA ALA A 68 -4.83 13.43 -63.59
C ALA A 68 -3.36 12.95 -63.54
N GLY A 69 -3.10 11.89 -62.77
CA GLY A 69 -1.76 11.31 -62.58
C GLY A 69 -0.86 12.02 -61.57
N GLN A 70 -1.38 13.01 -60.83
CA GLN A 70 -0.63 13.79 -59.83
C GLN A 70 -1.03 13.46 -58.39
N ASP A 71 -1.51 12.23 -58.14
CA ASP A 71 -1.93 11.78 -56.81
C ASP A 71 -0.83 12.03 -55.75
N GLY A 72 -1.19 12.66 -54.64
CA GLY A 72 -0.30 12.98 -53.53
C GLY A 72 0.65 14.16 -53.76
N ALA A 73 0.71 14.73 -54.96
CA ALA A 73 1.54 15.91 -55.25
C ALA A 73 0.99 17.17 -54.56
N ILE A 74 1.88 18.10 -54.24
CA ILE A 74 1.50 19.47 -53.85
C ILE A 74 1.21 20.22 -55.15
N ALA A 75 -0.05 20.55 -55.39
CA ALA A 75 -0.51 21.32 -56.53
C ALA A 75 -0.62 22.80 -56.13
N VAL A 76 0.06 23.69 -56.85
CA VAL A 76 -0.03 25.15 -56.67
C VAL A 76 -0.50 25.81 -57.97
N MET A 77 -1.52 26.66 -57.89
CA MET A 77 -2.00 27.43 -59.05
C MET A 77 -1.03 28.59 -59.31
N GLN A 78 -0.40 28.61 -60.49
CA GLN A 78 0.54 29.66 -60.89
C GLN A 78 0.33 30.05 -62.35
N GLY A 79 0.07 31.33 -62.62
CA GLY A 79 -0.12 31.85 -63.98
C GLY A 79 -1.30 31.24 -64.72
N GLY A 80 -2.34 30.80 -63.99
CA GLY A 80 -3.53 30.15 -64.57
C GLY A 80 -3.36 28.66 -64.90
N ALA A 81 -2.27 28.03 -64.47
CA ALA A 81 -2.05 26.59 -64.61
C ALA A 81 -1.60 25.97 -63.27
N TRP A 82 -1.93 24.69 -63.07
CA TRP A 82 -1.46 23.93 -61.91
C TRP A 82 -0.01 23.48 -62.10
N GLN A 83 0.84 23.82 -61.14
CA GLN A 83 2.19 23.29 -60.99
C GLN A 83 2.18 22.19 -59.93
N PHE A 84 2.87 21.09 -60.18
CA PHE A 84 2.89 19.94 -59.28
C PHE A 84 4.30 19.70 -58.73
N LEU A 85 4.38 19.57 -57.41
CA LEU A 85 5.62 19.26 -56.69
C LEU A 85 5.45 17.89 -56.03
N ALA A 86 6.24 16.92 -56.47
CA ALA A 86 6.27 15.59 -55.88
C ALA A 86 6.94 15.65 -54.49
N PRO A 87 6.25 15.25 -53.40
CA PRO A 87 6.85 15.25 -52.07
C PRO A 87 7.87 14.13 -51.91
N ALA A 88 8.87 14.37 -51.04
CA ALA A 88 9.76 13.33 -50.54
C ALA A 88 9.35 12.93 -49.12
N GLU A 89 9.73 11.72 -48.70
CA GLU A 89 9.50 11.22 -47.34
C GLU A 89 9.99 12.24 -46.29
N GLY A 90 9.15 12.50 -45.28
CA GLY A 90 9.41 13.45 -44.20
C GLY A 90 9.02 14.90 -44.49
N TRP A 91 8.52 15.23 -45.70
CA TRP A 91 7.99 16.56 -45.98
C TRP A 91 6.78 16.88 -45.11
N LEU A 92 6.69 18.13 -44.66
CA LEU A 92 5.61 18.64 -43.82
C LEU A 92 4.77 19.66 -44.61
N CYS A 93 3.46 19.70 -44.37
CA CYS A 93 2.55 20.70 -44.93
C CYS A 93 1.43 21.02 -43.94
N TRP A 94 1.10 22.30 -43.77
CA TRP A 94 -0.08 22.70 -43.00
C TRP A 94 -1.34 22.57 -43.86
N ILE A 95 -2.35 21.88 -43.35
CA ILE A 95 -3.63 21.66 -44.03
C ILE A 95 -4.67 22.59 -43.40
N ALA A 96 -5.07 23.63 -44.13
CA ALA A 96 -5.83 24.73 -43.59
C ALA A 96 -7.26 24.35 -43.17
N ASP A 97 -7.95 23.50 -43.93
CA ASP A 97 -9.31 23.03 -43.62
C ASP A 97 -9.36 22.02 -42.46
N GLU A 98 -8.26 21.32 -42.19
CA GLU A 98 -8.10 20.40 -41.05
C GLU A 98 -7.51 21.09 -39.80
N ALA A 99 -6.96 22.30 -39.95
CA ALA A 99 -6.19 23.01 -38.92
C ALA A 99 -5.09 22.14 -38.28
N ALA A 100 -4.38 21.37 -39.11
CA ALA A 100 -3.39 20.38 -38.68
C ALA A 100 -2.16 20.31 -39.60
N GLN A 101 -1.05 19.81 -39.06
CA GLN A 101 0.15 19.51 -39.85
C GLN A 101 0.06 18.08 -40.40
N ALA A 102 0.38 17.91 -41.67
CA ALA A 102 0.52 16.63 -42.34
C ALA A 102 1.99 16.34 -42.65
N VAL A 103 2.37 15.06 -42.61
CA VAL A 103 3.68 14.53 -43.01
C VAL A 103 3.49 13.53 -44.15
N PHE A 104 4.37 13.60 -45.14
CA PHE A 104 4.43 12.59 -46.20
C PHE A 104 5.31 11.42 -45.77
N ASP A 105 4.74 10.21 -45.71
CA ASP A 105 5.45 9.00 -45.25
C ASP A 105 6.23 8.27 -46.36
N GLY A 106 6.34 8.88 -47.55
CA GLY A 106 6.89 8.27 -48.76
C GLY A 106 5.83 7.67 -49.69
N SER A 107 4.59 7.54 -49.23
CA SER A 107 3.45 7.02 -50.01
C SER A 107 2.21 7.90 -49.92
N THR A 108 1.88 8.37 -48.71
CA THR A 108 0.65 9.13 -48.43
C THR A 108 0.92 10.28 -47.46
N TRP A 109 0.04 11.29 -47.49
CA TRP A 109 0.03 12.35 -46.49
C TRP A 109 -0.82 11.93 -45.30
N SER A 110 -0.20 11.82 -44.12
CA SER A 110 -0.87 11.52 -42.85
C SER A 110 -0.77 12.71 -41.89
N ALA A 111 -1.74 12.87 -41.00
CA ALA A 111 -1.64 13.92 -39.97
C ALA A 111 -0.49 13.60 -39.00
N VAL A 112 0.28 14.61 -38.59
CA VAL A 112 1.27 14.46 -37.52
C VAL A 112 0.50 14.26 -36.21
N GLN A 113 0.39 13.01 -35.77
CA GLN A 113 -0.25 12.68 -34.51
C GLN A 113 0.78 12.73 -33.38
N MET A 114 0.57 13.62 -32.42
CA MET A 114 1.08 13.39 -31.07
C MET A 114 0.33 12.16 -30.55
N PRO A 115 1.01 11.15 -29.96
CA PRO A 115 0.29 10.07 -29.32
C PRO A 115 -0.65 10.69 -28.29
N ALA A 116 -1.93 10.34 -28.39
CA ALA A 116 -2.91 10.80 -27.43
C ALA A 116 -2.44 10.38 -26.02
N PRO A 117 -2.72 11.18 -24.97
CA PRO A 117 -2.26 10.87 -23.62
C PRO A 117 -2.87 9.57 -23.06
N GLU A 118 -3.81 8.95 -23.77
CA GLU A 118 -4.28 7.60 -23.51
C GLU A 118 -3.21 6.54 -23.83
N ASN A 119 -2.98 5.61 -22.90
CA ASN A 119 -2.07 4.48 -23.05
C ASN A 119 -0.58 4.85 -23.25
N LEU A 120 -0.10 5.92 -22.62
CA LEU A 120 1.33 6.21 -22.57
C LEU A 120 2.08 5.02 -21.93
N PRO A 121 3.05 4.38 -22.63
CA PRO A 121 3.76 3.24 -22.09
C PRO A 121 4.61 3.61 -20.86
N ARG A 122 5.07 4.87 -20.79
CA ARG A 122 5.80 5.44 -19.66
C ARG A 122 5.56 6.95 -19.55
N LEU A 123 5.55 7.47 -18.33
CA LEU A 123 5.45 8.89 -18.02
C LEU A 123 6.37 9.25 -16.85
N GLY A 124 7.35 10.11 -17.11
CA GLY A 124 8.26 10.64 -16.10
C GLY A 124 7.98 12.13 -15.85
N ILE A 125 7.81 12.53 -14.59
CA ILE A 125 7.68 13.92 -14.17
C ILE A 125 8.94 14.30 -13.40
N ALA A 126 9.80 15.12 -14.03
CA ALA A 126 11.10 15.57 -13.52
C ALA A 126 12.09 14.44 -13.16
N THR A 127 11.85 13.21 -13.64
CA THR A 127 12.76 12.05 -13.61
C THR A 127 12.40 11.09 -14.75
N GLY A 128 13.28 10.12 -15.04
CA GLY A 128 13.03 9.07 -16.03
C GLY A 128 12.09 7.98 -15.49
N ALA A 129 11.19 7.48 -16.34
CA ALA A 129 10.37 6.30 -16.08
C ALA A 129 10.96 5.06 -16.78
N ASP A 130 10.81 3.89 -16.17
CA ASP A 130 11.36 2.63 -16.65
C ASP A 130 10.30 1.51 -16.75
N LEU A 131 10.71 0.26 -17.07
CA LEU A 131 9.75 -0.86 -17.13
C LEU A 131 9.21 -1.25 -15.75
N GLN A 132 9.99 -1.01 -14.70
CA GLN A 132 9.59 -1.32 -13.33
C GLN A 132 8.67 -0.25 -12.77
N ASN A 133 8.89 1.01 -13.14
CA ASN A 133 8.14 2.19 -12.75
C ASN A 133 7.67 2.95 -14.01
N PRO A 134 6.58 2.50 -14.67
CA PRO A 134 6.04 3.18 -15.84
C PRO A 134 5.57 4.60 -15.55
N LEU A 135 5.21 4.90 -14.29
CA LEU A 135 4.98 6.26 -13.80
C LEU A 135 6.04 6.58 -12.74
N SER A 136 6.86 7.61 -13.01
CA SER A 136 7.89 8.09 -12.09
C SER A 136 7.74 9.59 -11.86
N VAL A 137 7.82 10.03 -10.59
CA VAL A 137 7.70 11.44 -10.21
C VAL A 137 8.83 11.80 -9.25
N ALA A 138 9.60 12.85 -9.54
CA ALA A 138 10.63 13.40 -8.66
C ALA A 138 10.34 14.87 -8.38
N GLY A 139 10.00 15.20 -7.14
CA GLY A 139 9.69 16.56 -6.75
C GLY A 139 9.36 16.68 -5.27
N PRO A 140 9.08 17.89 -4.78
CA PRO A 140 8.77 18.13 -3.37
C PRO A 140 7.41 17.56 -2.92
N GLY A 141 6.53 17.17 -3.85
CA GLY A 141 5.24 16.57 -3.52
C GLY A 141 4.51 16.04 -4.76
N THR A 142 3.50 15.19 -4.52
CA THR A 142 2.53 14.72 -5.51
C THR A 142 1.14 14.95 -4.94
N LEU A 143 0.36 15.85 -5.55
CA LEU A 143 -1.03 16.11 -5.16
C LEU A 143 -1.97 15.35 -6.09
N LEU A 144 -2.72 14.41 -5.53
CA LEU A 144 -3.84 13.75 -6.20
C LEU A 144 -5.13 14.27 -5.57
N THR A 145 -5.91 15.04 -6.34
CA THR A 145 -7.08 15.76 -5.83
C THR A 145 -8.38 15.30 -6.49
N HIS A 146 -9.49 15.58 -5.82
CA HIS A 146 -10.83 15.24 -6.26
C HIS A 146 -11.39 16.26 -7.26
N ALA A 147 -12.41 15.84 -8.02
CA ALA A 147 -13.14 16.69 -8.97
C ALA A 147 -14.47 17.23 -8.39
N GLY A 148 -14.63 17.20 -7.06
CA GLY A 148 -15.83 17.65 -6.35
C GLY A 148 -16.47 16.61 -5.42
N ASP A 149 -16.12 15.33 -5.54
CA ASP A 149 -16.64 14.22 -4.73
C ASP A 149 -15.49 13.29 -4.27
N ASP A 150 -15.65 11.96 -4.32
CA ASP A 150 -14.62 10.98 -3.98
C ASP A 150 -13.34 11.07 -4.84
N HIS A 151 -12.19 10.79 -4.23
CA HIS A 151 -10.93 10.47 -4.88
C HIS A 151 -10.41 9.12 -4.37
N ARG A 152 -10.02 8.22 -5.28
CA ARG A 152 -9.63 6.84 -4.91
C ARG A 152 -8.35 6.43 -5.63
N LEU A 153 -7.39 5.89 -4.88
CA LEU A 153 -6.25 5.16 -5.42
C LEU A 153 -6.51 3.67 -5.23
N THR A 154 -6.68 2.94 -6.34
CA THR A 154 -6.91 1.49 -6.32
C THR A 154 -5.65 0.77 -6.75
N LEU A 155 -5.08 -0.06 -5.86
CA LEU A 155 -3.93 -0.91 -6.13
C LEU A 155 -4.41 -2.35 -6.24
N ASN A 156 -4.20 -2.98 -7.39
CA ASN A 156 -4.69 -4.34 -7.65
C ASN A 156 -3.51 -5.31 -7.79
N LYS A 157 -3.63 -6.48 -7.14
CA LYS A 157 -2.68 -7.59 -7.29
C LYS A 157 -3.35 -8.74 -8.06
N ALA A 158 -2.57 -9.49 -8.84
CA ALA A 158 -3.12 -10.50 -9.76
C ALA A 158 -3.64 -11.78 -9.07
N ALA A 159 -3.19 -12.05 -7.84
CA ALA A 159 -3.50 -13.26 -7.09
C ALA A 159 -3.21 -13.05 -5.58
N PRO A 160 -3.74 -13.92 -4.69
CA PRO A 160 -3.57 -13.78 -3.24
C PRO A 160 -2.11 -13.67 -2.76
N HIS A 161 -1.18 -14.39 -3.38
CA HIS A 161 0.23 -14.41 -2.95
C HIS A 161 1.09 -13.25 -3.45
N TYR A 162 0.55 -12.38 -4.32
CA TYR A 162 1.26 -11.19 -4.77
C TYR A 162 1.10 -10.03 -3.79
N THR A 163 1.88 -8.97 -4.01
CA THR A 163 1.87 -7.77 -3.19
C THR A 163 1.16 -6.61 -3.87
N ALA A 164 0.32 -5.90 -3.11
CA ALA A 164 -0.18 -4.56 -3.43
C ALA A 164 -0.02 -3.69 -2.20
N SER A 165 0.90 -2.72 -2.24
CA SER A 165 1.31 -1.97 -1.05
C SER A 165 1.81 -0.56 -1.36
N LEU A 166 1.90 0.25 -0.31
CA LEU A 166 2.63 1.51 -0.28
C LEU A 166 3.94 1.30 0.47
N VAL A 167 5.06 1.62 -0.16
CA VAL A 167 6.40 1.49 0.43
C VAL A 167 6.96 2.88 0.74
N LEU A 168 7.36 3.09 1.99
CA LEU A 168 8.01 4.29 2.48
C LEU A 168 9.52 4.05 2.56
N GLN A 169 10.32 4.91 1.94
CA GLN A 169 11.75 4.70 1.75
C GLN A 169 12.62 5.87 2.23
N THR A 170 13.88 5.59 2.52
CA THR A 170 14.94 6.59 2.67
C THR A 170 16.14 6.15 1.84
N GLY A 171 16.62 7.01 0.94
CA GLY A 171 17.76 6.69 0.07
C GLY A 171 17.56 5.40 -0.73
N PHE A 172 16.36 5.18 -1.30
CA PHE A 172 15.98 3.98 -2.04
C PHE A 172 15.96 2.67 -1.23
N SER A 173 16.01 2.75 0.10
CA SER A 173 15.90 1.60 1.00
C SER A 173 14.57 1.64 1.75
N GLY A 174 13.81 0.54 1.71
CA GLY A 174 12.53 0.39 2.39
C GLY A 174 12.63 0.55 3.90
N ARG A 175 11.71 1.30 4.51
CA ARG A 175 11.65 1.48 5.97
C ARG A 175 10.32 1.04 6.55
N ALA A 176 9.24 1.29 5.83
CA ALA A 176 7.92 0.82 6.20
C ALA A 176 7.12 0.44 4.95
N GLU A 177 6.21 -0.50 5.11
CA GLU A 177 5.31 -0.96 4.07
C GLU A 177 3.93 -1.21 4.67
N ILE A 178 2.88 -0.75 3.98
CA ILE A 178 1.49 -1.04 4.32
C ILE A 178 0.76 -1.59 3.09
N GLY A 179 0.07 -2.72 3.24
CA GLY A 179 -0.71 -3.30 2.15
C GLY A 179 -0.98 -4.79 2.31
N LEU A 180 -1.39 -5.41 1.21
CA LEU A 180 -1.58 -6.86 1.10
C LEU A 180 -0.24 -7.46 0.66
N THR A 181 0.52 -8.06 1.58
CA THR A 181 1.93 -8.44 1.34
C THR A 181 2.14 -9.96 1.41
N GLY A 182 1.71 -10.69 0.37
CA GLY A 182 1.90 -12.15 0.28
C GLY A 182 0.67 -12.98 0.67
N ASP A 183 -0.39 -12.32 1.13
CA ASP A 183 -1.72 -12.89 1.37
C ASP A 183 -2.79 -11.79 1.23
N GLU A 184 -4.02 -12.06 1.65
CA GLU A 184 -5.15 -11.13 1.57
C GLU A 184 -5.45 -10.38 2.88
N ASP A 185 -4.62 -10.54 3.91
CA ASP A 185 -4.73 -9.74 5.14
C ASP A 185 -4.04 -8.38 4.96
N LEU A 186 -4.43 -7.38 5.76
CA LEU A 186 -3.74 -6.08 5.74
C LEU A 186 -2.56 -6.11 6.70
N HIS A 187 -1.36 -5.89 6.17
CA HIS A 187 -0.12 -5.86 6.95
C HIS A 187 0.42 -4.45 7.10
N LEU A 188 0.97 -4.14 8.29
CA LEU A 188 1.86 -3.01 8.53
C LEU A 188 3.23 -3.55 8.94
N ARG A 189 4.25 -3.26 8.15
CA ARG A 189 5.59 -3.84 8.27
C ARG A 189 6.66 -2.76 8.32
N VAL A 190 7.75 -3.02 9.03
CA VAL A 190 8.92 -2.13 9.12
C VAL A 190 10.21 -2.90 8.85
N SER A 191 11.21 -2.20 8.32
CA SER A 191 12.51 -2.79 8.01
C SER A 191 13.66 -1.89 8.46
N PRO A 192 14.69 -2.44 9.14
CA PRO A 192 15.90 -1.69 9.46
C PRO A 192 16.82 -1.48 8.24
N ASP A 193 16.76 -2.35 7.23
CA ASP A 193 17.73 -2.41 6.13
C ASP A 193 17.10 -2.35 4.72
N GLY A 194 15.77 -2.38 4.63
CA GLY A 194 15.02 -2.38 3.37
C GLY A 194 14.91 -3.74 2.69
N THR A 195 15.38 -4.81 3.34
CA THR A 195 15.35 -6.19 2.83
C THR A 195 14.56 -7.12 3.76
N ALA A 196 14.81 -7.05 5.07
CA ALA A 196 14.11 -7.84 6.07
C ALA A 196 12.99 -7.01 6.70
N PHE A 197 11.74 -7.40 6.47
CA PHE A 197 10.57 -6.72 7.01
C PHE A 197 9.94 -7.51 8.15
N GLN A 198 9.82 -6.85 9.30
CA GLN A 198 9.10 -7.34 10.47
C GLN A 198 7.66 -6.85 10.43
N THR A 199 6.69 -7.73 10.66
CA THR A 199 5.27 -7.40 10.68
C THR A 199 4.87 -6.93 12.08
N GLY A 200 4.48 -5.66 12.19
CA GLY A 200 4.02 -5.06 13.44
C GLY A 200 2.53 -5.28 13.69
N ILE A 201 1.70 -5.13 12.64
CA ILE A 201 0.25 -5.30 12.71
C ILE A 201 -0.23 -6.16 11.54
N VAL A 202 -1.18 -7.05 11.82
CA VAL A 202 -1.96 -7.78 10.81
C VAL A 202 -3.43 -7.59 11.12
N ILE A 203 -4.24 -7.22 10.12
CA ILE A 203 -5.70 -7.22 10.21
C ILE A 203 -6.24 -8.33 9.31
N GLU A 204 -6.86 -9.33 9.93
CA GLU A 204 -7.45 -10.49 9.24
C GLU A 204 -8.59 -10.06 8.32
N LYS A 205 -8.58 -10.52 7.07
CA LYS A 205 -9.58 -10.14 6.05
C LYS A 205 -11.01 -10.58 6.39
N ASP A 206 -11.16 -11.73 7.03
CA ASP A 206 -12.47 -12.35 7.27
C ASP A 206 -13.11 -11.87 8.58
N SER A 207 -12.30 -11.55 9.58
CA SER A 207 -12.77 -11.20 10.93
C SER A 207 -12.59 -9.72 11.29
N GLY A 208 -11.70 -9.00 10.60
CA GLY A 208 -11.28 -7.65 10.96
C GLY A 208 -10.45 -7.56 12.24
N ARG A 209 -10.04 -8.70 12.82
CA ARG A 209 -9.24 -8.72 14.06
C ARG A 209 -7.82 -8.25 13.79
N ALA A 210 -7.35 -7.32 14.61
CA ALA A 210 -5.96 -6.90 14.63
C ALA A 210 -5.13 -7.80 15.54
N SER A 211 -3.98 -8.27 15.05
CA SER A 211 -2.94 -8.91 15.84
C SER A 211 -1.64 -8.09 15.78
N PHE A 212 -0.80 -8.25 16.79
CA PHE A 212 0.51 -7.59 16.90
C PHE A 212 1.60 -8.66 16.99
N PRO A 213 2.04 -9.26 15.86
CA PRO A 213 2.96 -10.39 15.87
C PRO A 213 4.32 -10.06 16.53
N ALA A 214 4.72 -8.79 16.47
CA ALA A 214 5.94 -8.28 17.11
C ALA A 214 5.75 -7.86 18.59
N GLY A 215 4.57 -8.06 19.19
CA GLY A 215 4.21 -7.66 20.56
C GLY A 215 3.48 -6.31 20.67
N GLY A 216 2.96 -5.98 21.86
CA GLY A 216 2.30 -4.69 22.13
C GLY A 216 0.77 -4.64 21.94
N GLY A 217 0.09 -5.80 21.93
CA GLY A 217 -1.38 -5.89 21.96
C GLY A 217 -1.98 -5.75 23.36
N ALA A 218 -3.30 -5.92 23.49
CA ALA A 218 -3.98 -6.07 24.78
C ALA A 218 -3.29 -7.18 25.62
N PRO A 219 -3.31 -7.10 26.96
CA PRO A 219 -2.64 -8.09 27.78
C PRO A 219 -3.19 -9.46 27.41
N ARG A 220 -2.28 -10.39 27.17
CA ARG A 220 -2.64 -11.81 27.06
C ARG A 220 -2.95 -12.31 28.46
N VAL A 221 -4.08 -12.99 28.61
CA VAL A 221 -4.65 -13.34 29.91
C VAL A 221 -4.84 -14.85 30.02
N ALA A 222 -4.56 -15.39 31.20
CA ALA A 222 -5.02 -16.70 31.62
C ALA A 222 -5.63 -16.60 33.01
N GLN A 223 -6.83 -17.17 33.18
CA GLN A 223 -7.62 -17.11 34.41
C GLN A 223 -8.14 -18.51 34.76
N LEU A 224 -7.74 -19.03 35.92
CA LEU A 224 -8.20 -20.32 36.46
C LEU A 224 -8.97 -20.14 37.76
N ARG A 225 -10.04 -20.92 37.96
CA ARG A 225 -10.81 -21.00 39.21
C ARG A 225 -10.81 -22.41 39.79
N ASN A 226 -10.80 -22.49 41.12
CA ASN A 226 -10.88 -23.77 41.82
C ASN A 226 -12.24 -24.44 41.62
N SER A 227 -12.24 -25.77 41.53
CA SER A 227 -13.43 -26.61 41.76
C SER A 227 -13.23 -27.57 42.94
N ASP A 228 -12.01 -27.67 43.45
CA ASP A 228 -11.67 -28.45 44.64
C ASP A 228 -12.20 -27.74 45.88
N THR A 229 -12.92 -28.49 46.72
CA THR A 229 -13.46 -28.05 48.02
C THR A 229 -13.07 -28.98 49.16
N ALA A 230 -12.23 -29.98 48.90
CA ALA A 230 -11.90 -31.07 49.82
C ALA A 230 -10.44 -31.03 50.28
N THR A 231 -9.53 -30.50 49.46
CA THR A 231 -8.11 -30.42 49.80
C THR A 231 -7.89 -29.50 51.00
N ASP A 232 -7.23 -30.03 52.04
CA ASP A 232 -6.82 -29.27 53.21
C ASP A 232 -5.58 -28.42 52.88
N LEU A 233 -5.75 -27.10 52.95
CA LEU A 233 -4.71 -26.10 52.69
C LEU A 233 -3.88 -25.76 53.93
N ASN A 234 -4.23 -26.28 55.13
CA ASN A 234 -3.63 -25.91 56.41
C ASN A 234 -2.43 -26.79 56.82
N THR A 235 -1.46 -26.91 55.90
CA THR A 235 -0.31 -27.80 56.03
C THR A 235 0.92 -27.08 56.62
N ALA A 236 1.84 -27.85 57.21
CA ALA A 236 3.09 -27.31 57.80
C ALA A 236 4.19 -27.05 56.76
N ILE A 237 3.94 -27.34 55.49
CA ILE A 237 4.84 -27.16 54.35
C ILE A 237 4.11 -26.38 53.27
N LEU A 238 4.85 -25.69 52.40
CA LEU A 238 4.23 -25.01 51.26
C LEU A 238 3.51 -26.03 50.38
N THR A 239 2.24 -25.78 50.11
CA THR A 239 1.36 -26.66 49.31
C THR A 239 0.73 -25.84 48.20
N ASP A 240 0.78 -26.34 46.96
CA ASP A 240 0.10 -25.70 45.84
C ASP A 240 -1.43 -25.75 46.04
N ILE A 241 -2.10 -24.64 45.74
CA ILE A 241 -3.56 -24.52 45.87
C ILE A 241 -4.18 -25.07 44.58
N PRO A 242 -5.14 -26.02 44.65
CA PRO A 242 -5.77 -26.61 43.48
C PRO A 242 -6.77 -25.65 42.80
N VAL A 243 -6.23 -24.67 42.07
CA VAL A 243 -7.01 -23.64 41.35
C VAL A 243 -7.29 -23.99 39.89
N ALA A 244 -6.83 -25.14 39.39
CA ALA A 244 -6.96 -25.56 37.99
C ALA A 244 -8.27 -26.33 37.69
N GLY A 245 -9.36 -26.03 38.40
CA GLY A 245 -10.64 -26.71 38.20
C GLY A 245 -11.38 -26.27 36.93
N VAL A 246 -11.36 -24.96 36.66
CA VAL A 246 -12.00 -24.34 35.48
C VAL A 246 -11.07 -23.28 34.89
N ALA A 247 -10.89 -23.27 33.57
CA ALA A 247 -10.23 -22.19 32.86
C ALA A 247 -11.27 -21.23 32.26
N ASP A 248 -11.46 -20.07 32.89
CA ASP A 248 -12.43 -19.06 32.41
C ASP A 248 -11.93 -18.36 31.14
N ILE A 249 -10.62 -18.05 31.11
CA ILE A 249 -9.93 -17.39 30.00
C ILE A 249 -8.58 -18.08 29.84
N LEU A 250 -8.20 -18.41 28.60
CA LEU A 250 -6.89 -18.99 28.31
C LEU A 250 -6.41 -18.58 26.91
N ASP A 251 -5.59 -17.53 26.87
CA ASP A 251 -4.84 -17.16 25.66
C ASP A 251 -3.76 -18.21 25.37
N SER A 252 -4.13 -19.20 24.55
CA SER A 252 -3.34 -20.42 24.29
C SER A 252 -2.05 -20.17 23.49
N ASP A 253 -1.86 -18.95 22.95
CA ASP A 253 -0.60 -18.52 22.34
C ASP A 253 0.47 -18.15 23.39
N ARG A 254 0.07 -17.84 24.63
CA ARG A 254 0.97 -17.43 25.72
C ARG A 254 0.91 -18.31 26.95
N PHE A 255 -0.19 -19.02 27.18
CA PHE A 255 -0.39 -19.78 28.41
C PHE A 255 -0.98 -21.17 28.17
N ALA A 256 -0.72 -22.08 29.11
CA ALA A 256 -1.36 -23.38 29.18
C ALA A 256 -1.67 -23.74 30.64
N VAL A 257 -2.69 -24.57 30.88
CA VAL A 257 -2.91 -25.16 32.21
C VAL A 257 -1.86 -26.24 32.46
N SER A 258 -1.21 -26.24 33.61
CA SER A 258 -0.21 -27.24 33.99
C SER A 258 -0.28 -27.55 35.48
N GLY A 259 -0.75 -28.76 35.82
CA GLY A 259 -1.05 -29.12 37.21
C GLY A 259 -2.05 -28.14 37.82
N ASP A 260 -1.75 -27.63 39.01
CA ASP A 260 -2.56 -26.64 39.72
C ASP A 260 -2.22 -25.18 39.35
N GLY A 261 -1.52 -24.97 38.23
CA GLY A 261 -1.02 -23.65 37.84
C GLY A 261 -1.17 -23.34 36.35
N ILE A 262 -0.56 -22.22 35.98
CA ILE A 262 -0.51 -21.72 34.60
C ILE A 262 0.95 -21.74 34.12
N ALA A 263 1.21 -22.46 33.03
CA ALA A 263 2.48 -22.45 32.32
C ALA A 263 2.57 -21.23 31.39
N CYS A 264 3.68 -20.49 31.46
CA CYS A 264 4.00 -19.37 30.57
C CYS A 264 4.77 -19.89 29.35
N LEU A 265 4.17 -19.86 28.16
CA LEU A 265 4.77 -20.40 26.93
C LEU A 265 5.84 -19.48 26.33
N VAL A 266 5.87 -18.22 26.74
CA VAL A 266 6.85 -17.21 26.28
C VAL A 266 7.42 -16.46 27.48
N ALA A 267 8.74 -16.25 27.46
CA ALA A 267 9.44 -15.50 28.50
C ALA A 267 9.00 -14.03 28.55
N GLY A 268 9.06 -13.44 29.74
CA GLY A 268 8.79 -12.02 29.94
C GLY A 268 8.28 -11.72 31.34
N ARG A 269 7.77 -10.50 31.53
CA ARG A 269 7.17 -10.09 32.78
C ARG A 269 5.67 -10.35 32.77
N VAL A 270 5.17 -11.00 33.82
CA VAL A 270 3.76 -11.33 33.99
C VAL A 270 3.27 -10.71 35.28
N ARG A 271 2.08 -10.11 35.26
CA ARG A 271 1.35 -9.77 36.48
C ARG A 271 0.59 -11.00 36.94
N VAL A 272 0.91 -11.46 38.14
CA VAL A 272 0.23 -12.58 38.79
C VAL A 272 -0.69 -12.01 39.86
N THR A 273 -1.97 -12.35 39.80
CA THR A 273 -2.98 -11.99 40.79
C THR A 273 -3.60 -13.26 41.34
N GLY A 274 -3.54 -13.43 42.66
CA GLY A 274 -4.12 -14.56 43.37
C GLY A 274 -5.20 -14.09 44.33
N SER A 275 -6.36 -14.75 44.31
CA SER A 275 -7.43 -14.58 45.27
C SER A 275 -7.77 -15.95 45.85
N LEU A 276 -7.76 -16.06 47.17
CA LEU A 276 -8.07 -17.30 47.88
C LEU A 276 -9.20 -17.04 48.85
N HIS A 277 -10.28 -17.79 48.73
CA HIS A 277 -11.39 -17.78 49.68
C HIS A 277 -11.49 -19.14 50.37
N VAL A 278 -11.47 -19.13 51.70
CA VAL A 278 -11.34 -20.34 52.51
C VAL A 278 -12.25 -20.33 53.73
N THR A 279 -12.59 -21.54 54.17
CA THR A 279 -13.35 -21.81 55.40
C THR A 279 -12.53 -22.72 56.31
N ALA A 280 -12.46 -22.41 57.61
CA ALA A 280 -11.78 -23.23 58.61
C ALA A 280 -12.77 -23.97 59.50
N ALA A 281 -12.47 -25.23 59.81
CA ALA A 281 -13.25 -26.01 60.78
C ALA A 281 -12.80 -25.79 62.23
N ALA A 282 -11.59 -25.26 62.45
CA ALA A 282 -11.01 -25.01 63.77
C ALA A 282 -10.90 -23.50 64.06
N PRO A 283 -11.07 -23.06 65.32
CA PRO A 283 -10.87 -21.67 65.71
C PRO A 283 -9.37 -21.29 65.69
N ASP A 284 -9.11 -19.99 65.59
CA ASP A 284 -7.77 -19.37 65.60
C ASP A 284 -6.80 -19.94 64.54
N ALA A 285 -7.34 -20.30 63.38
CA ALA A 285 -6.57 -20.74 62.22
C ALA A 285 -5.95 -19.54 61.49
N ASN A 286 -4.78 -19.70 60.89
CA ASN A 286 -4.17 -18.70 60.02
C ASN A 286 -3.36 -19.39 58.94
N LEU A 287 -3.54 -18.92 57.71
CA LEU A 287 -2.78 -19.35 56.55
C LEU A 287 -2.15 -18.16 55.85
N ASN A 288 -1.07 -18.45 55.17
CA ASN A 288 -0.34 -17.54 54.32
C ASN A 288 -0.61 -17.90 52.85
N LEU A 289 -0.72 -16.90 51.97
CA LEU A 289 -0.85 -17.06 50.52
C LEU A 289 0.41 -16.51 49.84
N ARG A 290 1.01 -17.29 48.94
CA ARG A 290 2.22 -16.92 48.18
C ARG A 290 2.05 -17.24 46.70
N ILE A 291 2.84 -16.55 45.88
CA ILE A 291 3.08 -16.93 44.48
C ILE A 291 4.33 -17.80 44.45
N ALA A 292 4.26 -18.89 43.70
CA ALA A 292 5.42 -19.73 43.40
C ALA A 292 5.64 -19.83 41.90
N VAL A 293 6.90 -20.04 41.53
CA VAL A 293 7.32 -20.38 40.17
C VAL A 293 8.04 -21.71 40.25
N ASN A 294 7.61 -22.70 39.45
CA ASN A 294 8.14 -24.06 39.43
C ASN A 294 8.21 -24.68 40.85
N GLY A 295 7.14 -24.52 41.62
CA GLY A 295 7.03 -25.01 43.00
C GLY A 295 7.82 -24.24 44.05
N THR A 296 8.60 -23.23 43.67
CA THR A 296 9.39 -22.40 44.60
C THR A 296 8.69 -21.08 44.90
N ALA A 297 8.26 -20.88 46.16
CA ALA A 297 7.64 -19.63 46.59
C ALA A 297 8.58 -18.43 46.46
N LEU A 298 8.08 -17.34 45.87
CA LEU A 298 8.84 -16.11 45.67
C LEU A 298 9.05 -15.36 47.00
N PRO A 299 10.22 -14.73 47.22
CA PRO A 299 10.51 -13.99 48.45
C PRO A 299 9.81 -12.63 48.49
N GLY A 300 9.47 -12.12 49.68
CA GLY A 300 9.14 -10.70 49.87
C GLY A 300 7.67 -10.28 49.80
N GLY A 301 6.71 -11.21 49.92
CA GLY A 301 5.31 -10.84 50.05
C GLY A 301 4.41 -12.05 50.21
N ALA A 302 3.58 -12.04 51.24
CA ALA A 302 2.50 -12.97 51.43
C ALA A 302 1.29 -12.23 51.97
N ALA A 303 0.09 -12.67 51.59
CA ALA A 303 -1.12 -12.29 52.29
C ALA A 303 -1.36 -13.29 53.43
N SER A 304 -1.87 -12.83 54.58
CA SER A 304 -2.25 -13.69 55.70
C SER A 304 -3.76 -13.63 55.92
N GLY A 305 -4.37 -14.74 56.27
CA GLY A 305 -5.81 -14.86 56.51
C GLY A 305 -6.07 -15.53 57.85
N HIS A 306 -6.26 -14.72 58.90
CA HIS A 306 -6.66 -15.21 60.22
C HIS A 306 -8.16 -15.51 60.22
N ILE A 307 -8.53 -16.66 60.79
CA ILE A 307 -9.91 -17.10 61.02
C ILE A 307 -10.08 -17.42 62.50
N SER A 308 -10.87 -16.62 63.23
CA SER A 308 -11.03 -16.79 64.68
C SER A 308 -12.00 -17.91 65.05
N GLY A 309 -12.96 -18.23 64.19
CA GLY A 309 -14.02 -19.22 64.45
C GLY A 309 -15.05 -18.80 65.50
N GLN A 310 -14.90 -17.63 66.12
CA GLN A 310 -15.83 -17.12 67.14
C GLN A 310 -17.10 -16.55 66.49
N ASN A 311 -18.27 -16.76 67.12
CA ASN A 311 -19.56 -16.23 66.66
C ASN A 311 -19.90 -16.51 65.17
N GLY A 312 -19.41 -17.63 64.62
CA GLY A 312 -19.64 -18.00 63.23
C GLY A 312 -18.69 -17.37 62.21
N HIS A 313 -17.62 -16.69 62.64
CA HIS A 313 -16.59 -16.15 61.76
C HIS A 313 -15.58 -17.23 61.34
N GLY A 314 -16.01 -18.12 60.45
CA GLY A 314 -15.25 -19.28 59.96
C GLY A 314 -14.57 -19.10 58.61
N GLU A 315 -14.59 -17.90 58.01
CA GLU A 315 -14.11 -17.66 56.64
C GLU A 315 -13.06 -16.55 56.58
N ALA A 316 -12.16 -16.65 55.60
CA ALA A 316 -11.23 -15.57 55.25
C ALA A 316 -11.03 -15.49 53.74
N SER A 317 -10.67 -14.29 53.26
CA SER A 317 -10.25 -14.06 51.87
C SER A 317 -8.86 -13.42 51.87
N LEU A 318 -7.96 -13.97 51.05
CA LEU A 318 -6.59 -13.52 50.90
C LEU A 318 -6.39 -13.08 49.44
N HIS A 319 -5.78 -11.92 49.25
CA HIS A 319 -5.52 -11.38 47.92
C HIS A 319 -4.08 -10.91 47.82
N LEU A 320 -3.43 -11.24 46.71
CA LEU A 320 -2.12 -10.71 46.38
C LEU A 320 -2.03 -10.41 44.88
N SER A 321 -1.17 -9.46 44.54
CA SER A 321 -0.80 -9.19 43.14
C SER A 321 0.66 -8.80 43.08
N ARG A 322 1.40 -9.34 42.11
CA ARG A 322 2.83 -9.08 41.94
C ARG A 322 3.25 -9.20 40.49
N LEU A 323 4.23 -8.39 40.09
CA LEU A 323 4.97 -8.60 38.84
C LEU A 323 6.09 -9.64 39.04
N VAL A 324 6.11 -10.64 38.17
CA VAL A 324 7.05 -11.75 38.19
C VAL A 324 7.71 -11.85 36.82
N GLU A 325 9.02 -12.01 36.78
CA GLU A 325 9.76 -12.32 35.56
C GLU A 325 9.78 -13.85 35.40
N VAL A 326 9.38 -14.36 34.24
CA VAL A 326 9.28 -15.80 33.95
C VAL A 326 10.03 -16.15 32.67
N ALA A 327 10.59 -17.35 32.62
CA ALA A 327 11.10 -17.98 31.40
C ALA A 327 9.97 -18.72 30.66
N ALA A 328 10.20 -19.03 29.38
CA ALA A 328 9.32 -19.92 28.64
C ALA A 328 9.34 -21.33 29.26
N GLY A 329 8.17 -21.88 29.57
CA GLY A 329 7.97 -23.16 30.24
C GLY A 329 7.80 -23.07 31.76
N ASP A 330 8.04 -21.91 32.38
CA ASP A 330 7.81 -21.74 33.82
C ASP A 330 6.34 -21.89 34.18
N VAL A 331 6.04 -22.59 35.27
CA VAL A 331 4.69 -22.76 35.81
C VAL A 331 4.51 -21.90 37.04
N VAL A 332 3.51 -21.02 36.99
CA VAL A 332 3.12 -20.17 38.12
C VAL A 332 1.98 -20.83 38.88
N THR A 333 2.15 -20.99 40.20
CA THR A 333 1.13 -21.50 41.12
C THR A 333 0.91 -20.54 42.28
N LEU A 334 -0.19 -20.74 43.01
CA LEU A 334 -0.40 -20.17 44.34
C LEU A 334 -0.11 -21.24 45.38
N GLN A 335 0.50 -20.86 46.50
CA GLN A 335 0.84 -21.77 47.59
C GLN A 335 0.31 -21.27 48.93
N THR A 336 -0.06 -22.19 49.82
CA THR A 336 -0.35 -21.90 51.22
C THR A 336 0.62 -22.53 52.20
N LEU A 337 0.73 -21.91 53.38
CA LEU A 337 1.43 -22.43 54.55
C LEU A 337 0.65 -22.08 55.82
N ARG A 338 0.53 -23.03 56.75
CA ARG A 338 -0.05 -22.78 58.08
C ARG A 338 0.82 -21.85 58.92
N GLU A 339 0.20 -20.86 59.55
CA GLU A 339 0.87 -19.91 60.45
C GLU A 339 0.35 -19.94 61.90
N ALA A 340 -0.78 -20.60 62.18
CA ALA A 340 -1.34 -20.71 63.53
C ALA A 340 -1.90 -22.11 63.84
N ALA A 341 -3.13 -22.19 64.37
CA ALA A 341 -3.71 -23.44 64.86
C ALA A 341 -3.87 -24.50 63.76
N THR A 342 -3.78 -25.76 64.17
CA THR A 342 -4.06 -26.93 63.31
C THR A 342 -5.56 -27.13 63.13
N GLY A 343 -5.96 -27.66 61.99
CA GLY A 343 -7.35 -28.00 61.67
C GLY A 343 -7.63 -27.75 60.19
N PRO A 344 -8.53 -28.50 59.56
CA PRO A 344 -8.67 -28.42 58.11
C PRO A 344 -9.18 -27.04 57.67
N ILE A 345 -8.56 -26.52 56.62
CA ILE A 345 -9.01 -25.32 55.90
C ILE A 345 -9.21 -25.69 54.44
N THR A 346 -10.43 -25.50 53.94
CA THR A 346 -10.80 -25.85 52.56
C THR A 346 -11.30 -24.63 51.81
N MET A 347 -11.40 -24.77 50.49
CA MET A 347 -11.98 -23.74 49.62
C MET A 347 -13.47 -23.95 49.38
N THR A 348 -14.13 -22.90 48.94
CA THR A 348 -15.48 -22.97 48.34
C THR A 348 -15.36 -22.99 46.82
N ASP A 349 -16.23 -23.76 46.16
CA ASP A 349 -16.22 -23.93 44.69
C ASP A 349 -16.31 -22.58 43.97
N GLY A 350 -15.41 -22.36 43.01
CA GLY A 350 -15.40 -21.19 42.14
C GLY A 350 -14.99 -19.84 42.76
N ASN A 351 -14.65 -19.79 44.05
CA ASN A 351 -14.38 -18.52 44.76
C ASN A 351 -12.89 -18.18 44.89
N SER A 352 -11.99 -19.09 44.52
CA SER A 352 -10.55 -18.87 44.47
C SER A 352 -10.06 -18.82 43.02
N LEU A 353 -9.09 -17.95 42.76
CA LEU A 353 -8.68 -17.53 41.43
C LEU A 353 -7.16 -17.37 41.32
N LEU A 354 -6.60 -17.82 40.20
CA LEU A 354 -5.29 -17.43 39.70
C LEU A 354 -5.44 -16.75 38.33
N LEU A 355 -4.94 -15.51 38.23
CA LEU A 355 -4.96 -14.69 37.03
C LEU A 355 -3.54 -14.27 36.66
N LEU A 356 -3.15 -14.52 35.41
CA LEU A 356 -1.91 -14.05 34.79
C LEU A 356 -2.23 -13.08 33.65
N GLU A 357 -1.54 -11.95 33.63
CA GLU A 357 -1.60 -10.96 32.54
C GLU A 357 -0.18 -10.69 32.02
N GLN A 358 0.05 -10.87 30.71
CA GLN A 358 1.32 -10.59 30.04
C GLN A 358 1.13 -9.54 28.95
N TRP A 359 1.93 -8.48 29.01
CA TRP A 359 1.91 -7.33 28.08
C TRP A 359 3.04 -7.43 27.06
#